data_AF-A0A964WXR5-F1
#
_entry.id   AF-A0A964WXR5-F1
#
_cell.length_a   1.000
_cell.length_b   1.000
_cell.length_c   1.000
_cell.angle_alpha   90.00
_cell.angle_beta   90.00
_cell.angle_gamma   90.00
#
_symmetry.space_group_name_H-M   'P 1'
#
loop_
_entity.id
_entity.type
_entity.pdbx_description
1 polymer ?
#
loop_
_entity_poly.entity_id
_entity_poly.type
_entity_poly.pdbx_seq_one_letter_code
_entity_poly.pdbx_strand_id
1 'polypeptide(L)'
;MKRILVLFTLASLVMGCGGKKEKKEDGFEVSRTKTEEKQAQTSEGVPVDLDNKGVGPIKNVDFPEEIDAEMAARGEATFNAICVACHMVDQRMIGPAMKGVYERRSPEWVMNMILNPDGMLKEDPIAKALLKEYNNAIMLNQNLTEEEARDLAEYLRTL
;
A
#
# COMPACT_ATOMS: atom_id res chain seq x y z
N MET A 1 27.30 -23.88 47.69
CA MET A 1 28.76 -23.80 47.48
C MET A 1 29.19 -24.82 46.44
N LYS A 2 29.65 -24.32 45.29
CA LYS A 2 30.52 -24.89 44.25
C LYS A 2 30.65 -26.42 44.12
N ARG A 3 30.27 -26.96 42.94
CA ARG A 3 30.94 -28.07 42.23
C ARG A 3 30.83 -27.78 40.73
N ILE A 4 31.78 -27.04 40.16
CA ILE A 4 33.04 -27.49 39.53
C ILE A 4 32.77 -28.30 38.24
N LEU A 5 33.02 -27.58 37.15
CA LEU A 5 33.23 -28.00 35.77
C LEU A 5 34.45 -28.93 35.66
N VAL A 6 34.35 -30.03 34.91
CA VAL A 6 35.51 -30.77 34.36
C VAL A 6 35.22 -31.15 32.91
N LEU A 7 35.99 -30.52 32.02
CA LEU A 7 36.25 -30.84 30.61
C LEU A 7 37.28 -32.00 30.49
N PHE A 8 37.52 -32.46 29.25
CA PHE A 8 38.57 -33.38 28.73
C PHE A 8 38.14 -34.87 28.60
N THR A 9 38.36 -35.64 27.53
CA THR A 9 39.01 -35.45 26.22
C THR A 9 38.73 -36.62 25.25
N LEU A 10 38.65 -36.31 23.95
CA LEU A 10 39.26 -36.96 22.77
C LEU A 10 39.57 -38.48 22.78
N ALA A 11 38.95 -39.21 21.85
CA ALA A 11 39.59 -40.32 21.14
C ALA A 11 39.01 -40.46 19.72
N SER A 12 39.78 -40.01 18.74
CA SER A 12 39.62 -40.35 17.33
C SER A 12 40.26 -41.70 17.05
N LEU A 13 39.57 -42.60 16.33
CA LEU A 13 40.22 -43.62 15.48
C LEU A 13 39.24 -44.14 14.41
N VAL A 14 39.83 -44.40 13.25
CA VAL A 14 39.24 -44.53 11.90
C VAL A 14 39.00 -46.00 11.56
N MET A 15 37.90 -46.31 10.85
CA MET A 15 37.68 -47.48 9.95
C MET A 15 36.22 -47.37 9.49
N GLY A 16 35.80 -47.51 8.24
CA GLY A 16 36.32 -48.26 7.09
C GLY A 16 35.09 -48.85 6.37
N CYS A 17 34.99 -48.60 5.06
CA CYS A 17 34.09 -49.16 4.03
C CYS A 17 33.11 -50.32 4.35
N GLY A 18 31.89 -50.25 3.80
CA GLY A 18 31.23 -51.42 3.20
C GLY A 18 29.71 -51.58 3.38
N GLY A 19 28.97 -51.60 2.26
CA GLY A 19 27.87 -52.56 2.07
C GLY A 19 26.41 -52.11 2.28
N LYS A 20 25.80 -51.57 1.22
CA LYS A 20 24.45 -51.87 0.68
C LYS A 20 23.38 -52.44 1.64
N LYS A 21 22.31 -51.67 1.89
CA LYS A 21 20.89 -52.09 1.77
C LYS A 21 19.91 -50.92 1.99
N GLU A 22 18.80 -51.00 1.28
CA GLU A 22 17.80 -49.97 1.00
C GLU A 22 16.73 -49.75 2.10
N LYS A 23 16.09 -48.57 2.01
CA LYS A 23 14.76 -48.11 2.49
C LYS A 23 14.60 -47.69 3.96
N LYS A 24 14.40 -46.39 4.21
CA LYS A 24 13.10 -45.66 4.21
C LYS A 24 13.34 -44.15 4.41
N GLU A 25 12.80 -43.33 3.52
CA GLU A 25 11.78 -42.28 3.76
C GLU A 25 12.34 -40.99 4.37
N ASP A 26 12.53 -39.98 3.52
CA ASP A 26 11.99 -38.61 3.67
C ASP A 26 12.66 -37.72 2.63
N GLY A 27 12.06 -37.70 1.43
CA GLY A 27 12.48 -36.85 0.33
C GLY A 27 11.28 -36.05 -0.14
N PHE A 28 11.09 -34.87 0.44
CA PHE A 28 10.19 -33.84 -0.05
C PHE A 28 10.63 -33.45 -1.47
N GLU A 29 9.96 -34.03 -2.46
CA GLU A 29 10.11 -33.71 -3.86
C GLU A 29 9.48 -32.34 -4.10
N VAL A 30 10.31 -31.31 -4.23
CA VAL A 30 9.89 -29.97 -4.67
C VAL A 30 9.45 -30.09 -6.12
N SER A 31 8.19 -30.45 -6.31
CA SER A 31 7.46 -30.12 -7.53
C SER A 31 7.57 -28.61 -7.73
N ARG A 32 8.08 -28.21 -8.89
CA ARG A 32 7.96 -26.86 -9.42
C ARG A 32 6.48 -26.52 -9.54
N THR A 33 5.90 -26.02 -8.46
CA THR A 33 4.71 -25.20 -8.57
C THR A 33 5.16 -23.92 -9.24
N LYS A 34 4.79 -23.81 -10.52
CA LYS A 34 4.47 -22.59 -11.25
C LYS A 34 4.53 -21.37 -10.32
N THR A 35 5.44 -20.44 -10.62
CA THR A 35 5.35 -19.06 -10.15
C THR A 35 3.93 -18.59 -10.44
N GLU A 36 3.08 -18.69 -9.43
CA GLU A 36 1.91 -17.86 -9.33
C GLU A 36 2.48 -16.46 -9.24
N GLU A 37 2.46 -15.75 -10.36
CA GLU A 37 2.12 -14.34 -10.31
C GLU A 37 1.02 -14.23 -9.26
N LYS A 38 1.35 -13.59 -8.14
CA LYS A 38 0.38 -13.18 -7.14
C LYS A 38 -0.58 -12.27 -7.90
N GLN A 39 -1.63 -12.89 -8.45
CA GLN A 39 -2.73 -12.21 -9.10
C GLN A 39 -3.15 -11.14 -8.10
N ALA A 40 -3.07 -9.89 -8.53
CA ALA A 40 -3.73 -8.80 -7.85
C ALA A 40 -5.16 -9.28 -7.61
N GLN A 41 -5.54 -9.42 -6.34
CA GLN A 41 -6.90 -9.72 -5.97
C GLN A 41 -7.74 -8.57 -6.51
N THR A 42 -8.33 -8.78 -7.68
CA THR A 42 -9.48 -8.02 -8.13
C THR A 42 -10.61 -8.42 -7.18
N SER A 43 -10.75 -7.70 -6.08
CA SER A 43 -12.03 -7.65 -5.38
C SER A 43 -13.07 -7.16 -6.38
N GLU A 44 -14.32 -7.60 -6.22
CA GLU A 44 -15.45 -7.01 -6.94
C GLU A 44 -15.38 -5.49 -6.75
N GLY A 45 -14.98 -4.81 -7.83
CA GLY A 45 -14.14 -3.61 -7.71
C GLY A 45 -14.83 -2.42 -7.09
N VAL A 46 -14.07 -1.63 -6.33
CA VAL A 46 -14.49 -0.27 -5.97
C VAL A 46 -14.89 0.46 -7.25
N PRO A 47 -16.12 0.99 -7.35
CA PRO A 47 -16.60 1.63 -8.57
C PRO A 47 -15.66 2.73 -9.06
N VAL A 48 -15.52 2.85 -10.37
CA VAL A 48 -14.91 4.00 -11.03
C VAL A 48 -16.06 4.82 -11.60
N ASP A 49 -16.23 6.01 -11.06
CA ASP A 49 -17.21 7.00 -11.48
C ASP A 49 -16.53 8.37 -11.38
N LEU A 50 -16.18 8.92 -12.54
CA LEU A 50 -15.50 10.21 -12.68
C LEU A 50 -16.49 11.39 -12.63
N ASP A 51 -17.80 11.14 -12.68
CA ASP A 51 -18.82 12.17 -12.52
C ASP A 51 -19.14 12.40 -11.03
N ASN A 52 -18.83 11.43 -10.18
CA ASN A 52 -18.92 11.58 -8.73
C ASN A 52 -17.85 12.54 -8.21
N LYS A 53 -18.29 13.67 -7.65
CA LYS A 53 -17.44 14.70 -7.02
C LYS A 53 -17.27 14.50 -5.51
N GLY A 54 -17.97 13.52 -4.93
CA GLY A 54 -17.98 13.26 -3.49
C GLY A 54 -18.80 14.26 -2.69
N VAL A 55 -18.54 14.25 -1.37
CA VAL A 55 -19.21 15.04 -0.34
C VAL A 55 -18.25 16.08 0.22
N GLY A 56 -18.43 17.33 -0.18
CA GLY A 56 -17.64 18.45 0.32
C GLY A 56 -17.84 19.73 -0.48
N PRO A 57 -17.10 20.80 -0.13
CA PRO A 57 -17.25 22.12 -0.74
C PRO A 57 -16.68 22.22 -2.15
N ILE A 58 -15.77 21.31 -2.53
CA ILE A 58 -15.12 21.37 -3.84
C ILE A 58 -16.09 20.86 -4.90
N LYS A 59 -16.58 21.77 -5.74
CA LYS A 59 -17.56 21.48 -6.79
C LYS A 59 -16.98 21.50 -8.19
N ASN A 60 -15.87 22.20 -8.42
CA ASN A 60 -15.19 22.25 -9.70
C ASN A 60 -13.69 22.39 -9.43
N VAL A 61 -12.87 21.69 -10.19
CA VAL A 61 -11.42 21.85 -10.20
C VAL A 61 -10.95 21.83 -11.64
N ASP A 62 -10.37 22.94 -12.08
CA ASP A 62 -9.77 23.04 -13.40
C ASP A 62 -8.29 22.67 -13.32
N PHE A 63 -7.90 21.67 -14.10
CA PHE A 63 -6.50 21.34 -14.33
C PHE A 63 -6.07 21.98 -15.65
N PRO A 64 -5.17 22.99 -15.60
CA PRO A 64 -4.53 23.51 -16.81
C PRO A 64 -3.84 22.39 -17.59
N GLU A 65 -3.65 22.54 -18.90
CA GLU A 65 -2.96 21.54 -19.72
C GLU A 65 -1.55 21.24 -19.18
N GLU A 66 -0.83 22.29 -18.81
CA GLU A 66 0.51 22.20 -18.22
C GLU A 66 0.45 21.98 -16.71
N ILE A 67 1.48 21.28 -16.21
CA ILE A 67 1.71 21.12 -14.77
C ILE A 67 2.39 22.39 -14.23
N ASP A 68 1.84 22.94 -13.15
CA ASP A 68 2.53 23.95 -12.36
C ASP A 68 3.58 23.26 -11.49
N ALA A 69 4.84 23.34 -11.90
CA ALA A 69 5.95 22.67 -11.24
C ALA A 69 6.20 23.17 -9.81
N GLU A 70 5.97 24.45 -9.52
CA GLU A 70 6.16 25.00 -8.18
C GLU A 70 5.05 24.52 -7.24
N MET A 71 3.81 24.49 -7.73
CA MET A 71 2.67 23.93 -7.01
C MET A 71 2.83 22.43 -6.76
N ALA A 72 3.24 21.66 -7.77
CA ALA A 72 3.53 20.24 -7.63
C ALA A 72 4.65 19.99 -6.61
N ALA A 73 5.70 20.82 -6.57
CA ALA A 73 6.78 20.69 -5.59
C ALA A 73 6.30 20.93 -4.15
N ARG A 74 5.40 21.90 -3.93
CA ARG A 74 4.76 22.10 -2.61
C ARG A 74 3.88 20.91 -2.24
N GLY A 75 3.12 20.39 -3.19
CA GLY A 75 2.29 19.19 -3.02
C GLY A 75 3.12 17.96 -2.66
N GLU A 76 4.24 17.75 -3.33
CA GLU A 76 5.17 16.65 -3.04
C GLU A 76 5.71 16.73 -1.61
N ALA A 77 6.12 17.93 -1.18
CA ALA A 77 6.60 18.15 0.18
C ALA A 77 5.53 17.80 1.23
N THR A 78 4.29 18.23 1.01
CA THR A 78 3.15 17.89 1.88
C THR A 78 2.84 16.39 1.85
N PHE A 79 2.86 15.76 0.67
CA PHE A 79 2.64 14.33 0.51
C PHE A 79 3.66 13.51 1.31
N ASN A 80 4.94 13.86 1.18
CA ASN A 80 6.05 13.22 1.90
C ASN A 80 6.02 13.45 3.41
N ALA A 81 5.45 14.56 3.87
CA ALA A 81 5.33 14.83 5.29
C ALA A 81 4.16 14.08 5.96
N ILE A 82 3.04 13.89 5.25
CA ILE A 82 1.76 13.52 5.87
C ILE A 82 1.15 12.24 5.26
N CYS A 83 1.21 12.07 3.94
CA CYS A 83 0.45 11.03 3.23
C CYS A 83 1.20 9.69 3.17
N VAL A 84 2.53 9.71 3.13
CA VAL A 84 3.39 8.51 2.99
C VAL A 84 3.28 7.52 4.15
N ALA A 85 2.72 7.95 5.29
CA ALA A 85 2.44 7.06 6.41
C ALA A 85 1.41 5.97 6.05
N CYS A 86 0.53 6.24 5.07
CA CYS A 86 -0.55 5.34 4.68
C CYS A 86 -0.56 5.01 3.19
N HIS A 87 -0.03 5.89 2.34
CA HIS A 87 -0.09 5.76 0.88
C HIS A 87 1.29 5.58 0.27
N MET A 88 1.38 4.69 -0.71
CA MET A 88 2.55 4.56 -1.59
C MET A 88 2.17 5.04 -2.99
N VAL A 89 3.16 5.43 -3.78
CA VAL A 89 2.94 5.86 -5.16
C VAL A 89 2.46 4.69 -6.01
N ASP A 90 3.26 3.62 -6.11
CA ASP A 90 3.02 2.53 -7.08
C ASP A 90 2.36 1.26 -6.50
N GLN A 91 2.13 1.19 -5.18
CA GLN A 91 1.62 -0.02 -4.56
C GLN A 91 0.60 0.23 -3.46
N ARG A 92 -0.18 -0.80 -3.17
CA ARG A 92 -1.11 -0.82 -2.03
C ARG A 92 -0.34 -0.84 -0.71
N MET A 93 -0.83 -0.09 0.28
CA MET A 93 -0.37 -0.16 1.66
C MET A 93 -1.58 -0.17 2.63
N ILE A 94 -1.63 0.77 3.58
CA ILE A 94 -2.80 1.00 4.45
C ILE A 94 -3.91 1.62 3.62
N GLY A 95 -3.56 2.56 2.75
CA GLY A 95 -4.42 3.14 1.73
C GLY A 95 -4.07 2.66 0.31
N PRO A 96 -4.87 3.10 -0.70
CA PRO A 96 -4.61 2.84 -2.10
C PRO A 96 -3.28 3.39 -2.61
N ALA A 97 -2.80 2.84 -3.73
CA ALA A 97 -1.73 3.44 -4.52
C ALA A 97 -2.19 4.78 -5.12
N MET A 98 -1.29 5.76 -5.15
CA MET A 98 -1.59 7.13 -5.60
C MET A 98 -1.37 7.35 -7.09
N LYS A 99 -0.50 6.57 -7.73
CA LYS A 99 -0.28 6.63 -9.17
C LYS A 99 -1.57 6.46 -9.97
N GLY A 100 -1.77 7.32 -10.96
CA GLY A 100 -2.95 7.30 -11.82
C GLY A 100 -4.27 7.48 -11.06
N VAL A 101 -4.28 8.17 -9.91
CA VAL A 101 -5.53 8.39 -9.13
C VAL A 101 -6.62 9.04 -9.97
N TYR A 102 -6.24 9.93 -10.90
CA TYR A 102 -7.17 10.64 -11.79
C TYR A 102 -7.75 9.78 -12.92
N GLU A 103 -7.22 8.58 -13.15
CA GLU A 103 -7.88 7.58 -14.01
C GLU A 103 -9.08 6.94 -13.32
N ARG A 104 -9.16 7.07 -11.99
CA ARG A 104 -10.14 6.37 -11.15
C ARG A 104 -11.08 7.32 -10.44
N ARG A 105 -10.66 8.56 -10.16
CA ARG A 105 -11.40 9.54 -9.35
C ARG A 105 -11.33 10.92 -9.98
N SER A 106 -12.42 11.69 -9.87
CA SER A 106 -12.41 13.09 -10.30
C SER A 106 -11.49 13.94 -9.41
N PRO A 107 -10.94 15.05 -9.94
CA PRO A 107 -10.18 16.01 -9.16
C PRO A 107 -10.93 16.52 -7.91
N GLU A 108 -12.22 16.80 -8.06
CA GLU A 108 -13.09 17.25 -6.96
C GLU A 108 -13.23 16.18 -5.88
N TRP A 109 -13.42 14.91 -6.28
CA TRP A 109 -13.53 13.81 -5.33
C TRP A 109 -12.23 13.64 -4.54
N VAL A 110 -11.07 13.75 -5.19
CA VAL A 110 -9.76 13.65 -4.53
C VAL A 110 -9.60 14.79 -3.50
N MET A 111 -9.88 16.03 -3.89
CA MET A 111 -9.79 17.15 -2.95
C MET A 111 -10.81 17.05 -1.81
N ASN A 112 -12.05 16.64 -2.07
CA ASN A 112 -13.06 16.42 -1.02
C ASN A 112 -12.66 15.27 -0.08
N MET A 113 -11.99 14.22 -0.57
CA MET A 113 -11.46 13.14 0.27
C MET A 113 -10.33 13.65 1.19
N ILE A 114 -9.46 14.53 0.69
CA ILE A 114 -8.38 15.13 1.48
C ILE A 114 -8.93 16.06 2.57
N LEU A 115 -9.92 16.89 2.24
CA LEU A 115 -10.45 17.94 3.12
C LEU A 115 -11.55 17.46 4.09
N ASN A 116 -12.32 16.43 3.68
CA ASN A 116 -13.49 15.96 4.42
C ASN A 116 -13.59 14.41 4.42
N PRO A 117 -12.55 13.67 4.87
CA PRO A 117 -12.59 12.22 4.82
C PRO A 117 -13.70 11.63 5.69
N ASP A 118 -14.05 12.25 6.83
CA ASP A 118 -15.13 11.75 7.70
C ASP A 118 -16.49 11.78 7.00
N GLY A 119 -16.82 12.90 6.33
CA GLY A 119 -18.06 13.02 5.56
C GLY A 119 -18.08 12.09 4.35
N MET A 120 -16.95 11.99 3.66
CA MET A 120 -16.78 11.07 2.53
C MET A 120 -17.01 9.62 2.95
N LEU A 121 -16.32 9.14 3.97
CA LEU A 121 -16.46 7.77 4.49
C LEU A 121 -17.88 7.48 5.01
N LYS A 122 -18.58 8.50 5.51
CA LYS A 122 -19.95 8.38 6.02
C LYS A 122 -21.01 8.38 4.91
N GLU A 123 -20.80 9.08 3.80
CA GLU A 123 -21.85 9.39 2.84
C GLU A 123 -21.53 8.89 1.43
N ASP A 124 -20.32 9.12 0.93
CA ASP A 124 -19.91 8.81 -0.44
C ASP A 124 -19.81 7.28 -0.68
N PRO A 125 -20.45 6.74 -1.75
CA PRO A 125 -20.45 5.31 -2.01
C PRO A 125 -19.06 4.76 -2.39
N ILE A 126 -18.23 5.55 -3.07
CA ILE A 126 -16.86 5.12 -3.46
C ILE A 126 -15.96 5.08 -2.23
N ALA A 127 -16.01 6.09 -1.37
CA ALA A 127 -15.25 6.13 -0.13
C ALA A 127 -15.62 4.98 0.81
N LYS A 128 -16.91 4.63 0.91
CA LYS A 128 -17.37 3.43 1.65
C LYS A 128 -16.85 2.13 1.06
N ALA A 129 -16.87 2.01 -0.27
CA ALA A 129 -16.33 0.83 -0.95
C ALA A 129 -14.82 0.72 -0.73
N LEU A 130 -14.07 1.83 -0.81
CA LEU A 130 -12.66 1.90 -0.43
C LEU A 130 -12.46 1.51 1.03
N LEU A 131 -13.25 2.03 1.96
CA LEU A 131 -13.12 1.68 3.37
C LEU A 131 -13.22 0.17 3.59
N LYS A 132 -14.22 -0.48 2.99
CA LYS A 132 -14.39 -1.94 3.04
C LYS A 132 -13.21 -2.67 2.39
N GLU A 133 -12.80 -2.22 1.21
CA GLU A 133 -11.68 -2.79 0.45
C GLU A 133 -10.36 -2.73 1.23
N TYR A 134 -10.15 -1.68 2.02
CA TYR A 134 -8.94 -1.43 2.79
C TYR A 134 -9.09 -1.82 4.26
N ASN A 135 -9.83 -2.89 4.55
CA ASN A 135 -9.99 -3.49 5.89
C ASN A 135 -10.51 -2.50 6.96
N ASN A 136 -11.36 -1.56 6.57
CA ASN A 136 -11.87 -0.48 7.40
C ASN A 136 -10.79 0.45 7.99
N ALA A 137 -9.63 0.54 7.33
CA ALA A 137 -8.63 1.56 7.65
C ALA A 137 -9.17 2.95 7.27
N ILE A 138 -9.44 3.76 8.29
CA ILE A 138 -9.96 5.12 8.10
C ILE A 138 -8.85 6.07 7.65
N MET A 139 -9.15 6.90 6.66
CA MET A 139 -8.34 8.07 6.34
C MET A 139 -8.71 9.18 7.34
N LEU A 140 -7.76 9.63 8.14
CA LEU A 140 -7.99 10.68 9.14
C LEU A 140 -7.89 12.06 8.49
N ASN A 141 -8.72 13.00 8.96
CA ASN A 141 -8.61 14.40 8.54
C ASN A 141 -7.28 15.00 9.04
N GLN A 142 -6.46 15.48 8.10
CA GLN A 142 -5.17 16.10 8.38
C GLN A 142 -5.28 17.62 8.62
N ASN A 143 -6.50 18.17 8.56
CA ASN A 143 -6.82 19.59 8.71
C ASN A 143 -6.07 20.49 7.74
N LEU A 144 -5.85 20.00 6.51
CA LEU A 144 -5.27 20.78 5.43
C LEU A 144 -6.25 21.87 4.98
N THR A 145 -5.69 22.99 4.57
CA THR A 145 -6.40 24.05 3.86
C THR A 145 -6.74 23.62 2.44
N GLU A 146 -7.69 24.33 1.80
CA GLU A 146 -8.02 24.10 0.40
C GLU A 146 -6.81 24.31 -0.53
N GLU A 147 -5.95 25.28 -0.22
CA GLU A 147 -4.71 25.55 -0.97
C GLU A 147 -3.74 24.36 -0.88
N GLU A 148 -3.49 23.84 0.31
CA GLU A 148 -2.63 22.66 0.50
C GLU A 148 -3.21 21.41 -0.18
N ALA A 149 -4.53 21.25 -0.17
CA ALA A 149 -5.20 20.19 -0.90
C ALA A 149 -5.07 20.37 -2.43
N ARG A 150 -5.07 21.62 -2.92
CA ARG A 150 -4.85 21.93 -4.34
C ARG A 150 -3.40 21.68 -4.76
N ASP A 151 -2.43 22.02 -3.92
CA ASP A 151 -1.01 21.71 -4.12
C ASP A 151 -0.81 20.19 -4.20
N LEU A 152 -1.38 19.43 -3.27
CA LEU A 152 -1.37 17.96 -3.30
C LEU A 152 -2.01 17.42 -4.58
N ALA A 153 -3.16 17.96 -4.98
CA ALA A 153 -3.82 17.55 -6.21
C ALA A 153 -2.92 17.78 -7.44
N GLU A 154 -2.18 18.89 -7.48
CA GLU A 154 -1.23 19.14 -8.57
C GLU A 154 -0.10 18.11 -8.59
N TYR A 155 0.48 17.79 -7.43
CA TYR A 155 1.51 16.77 -7.33
C TYR A 155 1.01 15.41 -7.82
N LEU A 156 -0.21 15.01 -7.44
CA LEU A 156 -0.79 13.74 -7.87
C LEU A 156 -0.97 13.64 -9.40
N ARG A 157 -1.02 14.77 -10.14
CA ARG A 157 -1.07 14.77 -11.61
C ARG A 157 0.26 14.31 -12.22
N THR A 158 1.35 14.36 -11.46
CA THR A 158 2.69 13.96 -11.90
C THR A 158 2.97 12.46 -11.76
N LEU A 159 2.05 11.70 -11.12
CA LEU A 159 2.25 10.31 -10.70
C LEU A 159 1.70 9.26 -11.67
#